data_AF-A0A7X9FWL5-F1
#
_entry.id   AF-A0A7X9FWL5-F1
#
_cell.length_a   1.000
_cell.length_b   1.000
_cell.length_c   1.000
_cell.angle_alpha   90.00
_cell.angle_beta   90.00
_cell.angle_gamma   90.00
#
_symmetry.space_group_name_H-M   'P 1'
#
loop_
_entity.id
_entity.type
_entity.pdbx_description
1 polymer ?
#
loop_
_entity_poly.entity_id
_entity_poly.type
_entity_poly.pdbx_seq_one_letter_code
_entity_poly.pdbx_strand_id
1 'polypeptide(L)'
;MNRHLKPIVWGWLLITFFLTPGFWPGPARLSAQNVNLGVSLADGKLLGFYFSISKYFNVPSETVIDLRNRYRQRLADEDLPVIFLIARQARVEPAVVINLRLGGLSWWDISIHFGLSPEIFFAPVRMTRIGPPYGQAYGYYRKYHGQKNWGKVVLSDDDIVNLVNLKFISEVHEIGPERVMKMRASGQRFVDIHDTIQMEKAKGRGGQPGEQKSKPDKRGKGKNK
;
A
#
# COMPACT_ATOMS: atom_id res chain seq x y z
N MET A 1 -6.85 -67.14 18.35
CA MET A 1 -5.99 -68.27 18.78
C MET A 1 -5.41 -68.92 17.53
N ASN A 2 -4.16 -68.62 17.20
CA ASN A 2 -3.15 -69.52 16.61
C ASN A 2 -1.99 -68.69 16.05
N ARG A 3 -0.92 -68.67 16.84
CA ARG A 3 0.45 -68.41 16.41
C ARG A 3 0.92 -69.65 15.66
N HIS A 4 1.81 -69.51 14.67
CA HIS A 4 3.06 -70.27 14.63
C HIS A 4 4.03 -69.71 13.57
N LEU A 5 5.30 -69.83 13.90
CA LEU A 5 6.49 -69.17 13.37
C LEU A 5 7.20 -69.98 12.25
N LYS A 6 7.81 -69.24 11.29
CA LYS A 6 9.18 -69.37 10.69
C LYS A 6 9.49 -70.62 9.81
N PRO A 7 10.44 -70.57 8.82
CA PRO A 7 11.77 -69.97 8.95
C PRO A 7 12.40 -69.24 7.75
N ILE A 8 13.57 -68.69 8.09
CA ILE A 8 14.56 -67.89 7.39
C ILE A 8 15.29 -68.71 6.31
N VAL A 9 15.56 -68.12 5.15
CA VAL A 9 16.62 -68.58 4.23
C VAL A 9 17.49 -67.39 3.84
N TRP A 10 18.79 -67.51 4.14
CA TRP A 10 19.85 -66.60 3.73
C TRP A 10 20.22 -66.87 2.27
N GLY A 11 20.30 -65.82 1.45
CA GLY A 11 20.76 -65.89 0.06
C GLY A 11 21.57 -64.66 -0.28
N TRP A 12 22.77 -64.88 -0.79
CA TRP A 12 23.86 -63.91 -0.90
C TRP A 12 23.70 -62.88 -2.04
N LEU A 13 24.24 -61.69 -1.76
CA LEU A 13 24.86 -60.69 -2.65
C LEU A 13 25.08 -61.07 -4.13
N LEU A 14 24.60 -60.20 -5.03
CA LEU A 14 25.29 -59.84 -6.27
C LEU A 14 25.00 -58.37 -6.59
N ILE A 15 25.94 -57.50 -6.25
CA ILE A 15 25.97 -56.09 -6.67
C ILE A 15 26.52 -56.08 -8.10
N THR A 16 25.65 -55.89 -9.09
CA THR A 16 26.08 -55.56 -10.45
C THR A 16 26.19 -54.05 -10.59
N PHE A 17 27.43 -53.57 -10.60
CA PHE A 17 27.80 -52.17 -10.84
C PHE A 17 27.63 -51.87 -12.34
N PHE A 18 26.48 -51.32 -12.74
CA PHE A 18 26.32 -50.76 -14.09
C PHE A 18 26.99 -49.39 -14.13
N LEU A 19 28.15 -49.31 -14.75
CA LEU A 19 28.78 -48.06 -15.19
C LEU A 19 27.90 -47.46 -16.30
N THR A 20 27.06 -46.48 -15.97
CA THR A 20 26.39 -45.63 -16.98
C THR A 20 27.24 -44.38 -17.22
N PRO A 21 27.61 -44.08 -18.49
CA PRO A 21 28.38 -42.88 -18.82
C PRO A 21 27.55 -41.61 -18.53
N GLY A 22 28.25 -40.60 -18.02
CA GLY A 22 27.69 -39.41 -17.38
C GLY A 22 26.66 -38.64 -18.21
N PHE A 23 25.50 -38.41 -17.59
CA PHE A 23 24.59 -37.35 -17.97
C PHE A 23 24.94 -36.13 -17.10
N TRP A 24 25.71 -35.19 -17.65
CA TRP A 24 25.95 -33.89 -17.03
C TRP A 24 24.67 -33.08 -17.17
N PRO A 25 23.92 -32.77 -16.10
CA PRO A 25 22.85 -31.79 -16.23
C PRO A 25 23.52 -30.44 -16.51
N GLY A 26 23.36 -29.93 -17.73
CA GLY A 26 23.66 -28.54 -18.02
C GLY A 26 22.90 -27.63 -17.03
N PRO A 27 23.36 -26.40 -16.77
CA PRO A 27 22.70 -25.51 -15.83
C PRO A 27 21.23 -25.40 -16.25
N ALA A 28 20.35 -25.82 -15.34
CA ALA A 28 18.92 -25.68 -15.52
C ALA A 28 18.67 -24.20 -15.85
N ARG A 29 18.23 -23.92 -17.08
CA ARG A 29 17.66 -22.62 -17.39
C ARG A 29 16.44 -22.52 -16.50
N LEU A 30 16.53 -21.68 -15.47
CA LEU A 30 15.37 -21.22 -14.72
C LEU A 30 14.46 -20.53 -15.74
N SER A 31 13.59 -21.31 -16.36
CA SER A 31 12.42 -20.75 -17.02
C SER A 31 11.68 -20.04 -15.91
N ALA A 32 11.56 -18.72 -16.01
CA ALA A 32 10.69 -17.94 -15.15
C ALA A 32 9.31 -18.60 -15.25
N GLN A 33 8.98 -19.43 -14.26
CA GLN A 33 7.62 -19.88 -14.07
C GLN A 33 6.86 -18.60 -13.79
N ASN A 34 6.05 -18.18 -14.76
CA ASN A 34 5.00 -17.21 -14.52
C ASN A 34 4.17 -17.79 -13.37
N VAL A 35 4.43 -17.30 -12.17
CA VAL A 35 3.60 -17.61 -11.01
C VAL A 35 2.23 -17.10 -11.38
N ASN A 36 1.30 -18.05 -11.51
CA ASN A 36 -0.08 -17.80 -11.83
C ASN A 36 -0.69 -17.05 -10.64
N LEU A 37 -0.58 -15.72 -10.65
CA LEU A 37 -1.05 -14.85 -9.59
C LEU A 37 -2.56 -14.67 -9.79
N GLY A 38 -3.34 -15.63 -9.29
CA GLY A 38 -4.81 -15.55 -9.23
C GLY A 38 -5.34 -14.47 -8.27
N VAL A 39 -4.56 -13.42 -8.02
CA VAL A 39 -4.97 -12.24 -7.25
C VAL A 39 -5.61 -11.29 -8.27
N SER A 40 -6.89 -10.97 -8.10
CA SER A 40 -7.55 -9.99 -8.96
C SER A 40 -6.78 -8.67 -8.90
N LEU A 41 -6.73 -7.92 -10.01
CA LEU A 41 -6.12 -6.58 -10.01
C LEU A 41 -6.71 -5.70 -8.89
N ALA A 42 -8.00 -5.82 -8.62
CA ALA A 42 -8.66 -5.12 -7.52
C ALA A 42 -8.09 -5.51 -6.14
N ASP A 43 -7.81 -6.79 -5.92
CA ASP A 43 -7.21 -7.29 -4.68
C ASP A 43 -5.77 -6.78 -4.54
N GLY A 44 -5.02 -6.73 -5.65
CA GLY A 44 -3.67 -6.17 -5.70
C GLY A 44 -3.62 -4.69 -5.27
N LYS A 45 -4.54 -3.88 -5.80
CA LYS A 45 -4.68 -2.45 -5.41
C LYS A 45 -4.95 -2.28 -3.92
N LEU A 46 -5.88 -3.06 -3.38
CA LEU A 46 -6.26 -3.01 -1.97
C LEU A 46 -5.12 -3.45 -1.06
N LEU A 47 -4.43 -4.54 -1.38
CA LEU A 47 -3.27 -5.00 -0.62
C LEU A 47 -2.15 -3.95 -0.62
N GLY A 48 -1.89 -3.32 -1.77
CA GLY A 48 -0.93 -2.21 -1.85
C GLY A 48 -1.32 -1.04 -0.94
N PHE A 49 -2.60 -0.68 -0.91
CA PHE A 49 -3.13 0.36 -0.05
C PHE A 49 -2.97 0.02 1.44
N TYR A 50 -3.35 -1.19 1.85
CA TYR A 50 -3.22 -1.66 3.25
C TYR A 50 -1.77 -1.74 3.71
N PHE A 51 -0.86 -2.18 2.83
CA PHE A 51 0.58 -2.18 3.13
C PHE A 51 1.12 -0.76 3.34
N SER A 52 0.66 0.21 2.55
CA SER A 52 1.01 1.61 2.77
C SER A 52 0.47 2.18 4.09
N ILE A 53 -0.75 1.80 4.50
CA ILE A 53 -1.30 2.15 5.82
C ILE A 53 -0.40 1.57 6.93
N SER A 54 -0.07 0.28 6.84
CA SER A 54 0.82 -0.42 7.77
C SER A 54 2.15 0.33 7.96
N LYS A 55 2.82 0.66 6.84
CA LYS A 55 4.08 1.41 6.88
C LYS A 55 3.93 2.81 7.48
N TYR A 56 2.89 3.54 7.10
CA TYR A 56 2.71 4.94 7.50
C TYR A 56 2.34 5.11 8.98
N PHE A 57 1.52 4.20 9.51
CA PHE A 57 1.11 4.22 10.92
C PHE A 57 1.99 3.34 11.82
N ASN A 58 2.98 2.65 11.23
CA ASN A 58 3.86 1.71 11.92
C ASN A 58 3.08 0.63 12.69
N VAL A 59 2.13 0.02 12.00
CA VAL A 59 1.31 -1.09 12.52
C VAL A 59 1.53 -2.33 11.65
N PRO A 60 1.45 -3.56 12.19
CA PRO A 60 1.60 -4.76 11.38
C PRO A 60 0.53 -4.85 10.26
N SER A 61 0.90 -5.40 9.11
CA SER A 61 0.01 -5.47 7.94
C SER A 61 -1.19 -6.37 8.20
N GLU A 62 -0.98 -7.46 8.93
CA GLU A 62 -2.00 -8.37 9.43
C GLU A 62 -3.06 -7.63 10.25
N THR A 63 -2.68 -6.68 11.10
CA THR A 63 -3.62 -5.87 11.88
C THR A 63 -4.56 -5.05 10.98
N VAL A 64 -4.02 -4.46 9.92
CA VAL A 64 -4.81 -3.68 8.95
C VAL A 64 -5.79 -4.60 8.20
N ILE A 65 -5.30 -5.74 7.72
CA ILE A 65 -6.09 -6.73 6.96
C ILE A 65 -7.18 -7.35 7.83
N ASP A 66 -6.87 -7.73 9.07
CA ASP A 66 -7.82 -8.33 10.00
C ASP A 66 -8.94 -7.37 10.40
N LEU A 67 -8.58 -6.12 10.71
CA LEU A 67 -9.57 -5.07 10.97
C LEU A 67 -10.47 -4.85 9.75
N ARG A 68 -9.88 -4.76 8.56
CA ARG A 68 -10.65 -4.65 7.33
C ARG A 68 -11.61 -5.82 7.15
N ASN A 69 -11.13 -7.05 7.24
CA ASN A 69 -11.94 -8.25 7.06
C ASN A 69 -13.10 -8.32 8.04
N ARG A 70 -12.84 -7.97 9.31
CA ARG A 70 -13.85 -7.96 10.38
C ARG A 70 -14.95 -6.92 10.15
N TYR A 71 -14.61 -5.75 9.61
CA TYR A 71 -15.53 -4.61 9.51
C TYR A 71 -15.90 -4.20 8.08
N ARG A 72 -15.55 -4.99 7.06
CA ARG A 72 -15.71 -4.65 5.63
C ARG A 72 -17.12 -4.27 5.19
N GLN A 73 -18.14 -4.75 5.89
CA GLN A 73 -19.55 -4.48 5.58
C GLN A 73 -20.04 -3.12 6.12
N ARG A 74 -19.27 -2.50 7.03
CA ARG A 74 -19.70 -1.30 7.77
C ARG A 74 -18.75 -0.12 7.58
N LEU A 75 -17.53 -0.37 7.13
CA LEU A 75 -16.50 0.64 6.91
C LEU A 75 -16.01 0.56 5.47
N ALA A 76 -15.68 1.71 4.87
CA ALA A 76 -14.98 1.77 3.60
C ALA A 76 -13.48 1.53 3.77
N ASP A 77 -12.76 1.21 2.70
CA ASP A 77 -11.30 1.12 2.73
C ASP A 77 -10.65 2.45 3.14
N GLU A 78 -11.27 3.54 2.71
CA GLU A 78 -10.80 4.92 2.91
C GLU A 78 -11.06 5.43 4.33
N ASP A 79 -11.83 4.70 5.14
CA ASP A 79 -11.97 4.95 6.57
C ASP A 79 -10.75 4.47 7.37
N LEU A 80 -9.98 3.50 6.85
CA LEU A 80 -8.85 2.92 7.60
C LEU A 80 -7.79 3.97 7.94
N PRO A 81 -7.32 4.84 7.02
CA PRO A 81 -6.41 5.92 7.38
C PRO A 81 -6.96 6.86 8.47
N VAL A 82 -8.28 7.12 8.50
CA VAL A 82 -8.93 7.96 9.53
C VAL A 82 -8.85 7.26 10.89
N ILE A 83 -9.21 5.98 10.94
CA ILE A 83 -9.19 5.17 12.16
C ILE A 83 -7.78 5.14 12.76
N PHE A 84 -6.77 4.80 11.95
CA PHE A 84 -5.40 4.72 12.42
C PHE A 84 -4.81 6.08 12.80
N LEU A 85 -5.19 7.16 12.11
CA LEU A 85 -4.77 8.51 12.49
C LEU A 85 -5.32 8.89 13.87
N ILE A 86 -6.63 8.76 14.07
CA ILE A 86 -7.28 9.10 15.34
C ILE A 86 -6.71 8.23 16.46
N ALA A 87 -6.61 6.92 16.25
CA ALA A 87 -6.07 5.97 17.22
C ALA A 87 -4.65 6.34 17.65
N ARG A 88 -3.77 6.68 16.69
CA ARG A 88 -2.39 7.11 16.96
C ARG A 88 -2.34 8.41 17.75
N GLN A 89 -3.15 9.40 17.38
CA GLN A 89 -3.17 10.70 18.07
C GLN A 89 -3.75 10.62 19.48
N ALA A 90 -4.81 9.82 19.66
CA ALA A 90 -5.44 9.57 20.95
C ALA A 90 -4.67 8.55 21.83
N ARG A 91 -3.68 7.84 21.26
CA ARG A 91 -2.93 6.75 21.90
C ARG A 91 -3.83 5.62 22.42
N VAL A 92 -4.80 5.22 21.60
CA VAL A 92 -5.73 4.12 21.88
C VAL A 92 -5.66 3.07 20.78
N GLU A 93 -6.18 1.88 21.07
CA GLU A 93 -6.31 0.83 20.06
C GLU A 93 -7.33 1.20 18.96
N PRO A 94 -7.08 0.84 17.69
CA PRO A 94 -8.01 1.12 16.57
C PRO A 94 -9.44 0.62 16.81
N ALA A 95 -9.59 -0.50 17.53
CA ALA A 95 -10.90 -1.06 17.88
C ALA A 95 -11.75 -0.09 18.72
N VAL A 96 -11.14 0.74 19.57
CA VAL A 96 -11.86 1.73 20.38
C VAL A 96 -12.52 2.79 19.47
N VAL A 97 -11.76 3.29 18.50
CA VAL A 97 -12.24 4.25 17.49
C VAL A 97 -13.37 3.64 16.65
N ILE A 98 -13.20 2.39 16.22
CA ILE A 98 -14.23 1.67 15.44
C ILE A 98 -15.50 1.47 16.26
N ASN A 99 -15.41 1.12 17.54
CA ASN A 99 -16.59 0.91 18.38
C ASN A 99 -17.40 2.20 18.55
N LEU A 100 -16.74 3.36 18.71
CA LEU A 100 -17.43 4.65 18.74
C LEU A 100 -18.10 4.96 17.40
N ARG A 101 -17.43 4.66 16.27
CA ARG A 101 -18.00 4.83 14.93
C ARG A 101 -19.24 3.98 14.72
N LEU A 102 -19.17 2.70 15.07
CA LEU A 102 -20.30 1.77 14.96
C LEU A 102 -21.42 2.08 15.97
N GLY A 103 -21.11 2.81 17.04
CA GLY A 103 -22.07 3.39 17.98
C GLY A 103 -22.79 4.64 17.45
N GLY A 104 -22.48 5.10 16.24
CA GLY A 104 -23.17 6.19 15.56
C GLY A 104 -22.49 7.56 15.63
N LEU A 105 -21.29 7.66 16.21
CA LEU A 105 -20.57 8.93 16.26
C LEU A 105 -19.94 9.25 14.89
N SER A 106 -19.95 10.54 14.53
CA SER A 106 -19.20 11.05 13.37
C SER A 106 -17.68 10.99 13.63
N TRP A 107 -16.86 10.99 12.58
CA TRP A 107 -15.41 11.13 12.72
C TRP A 107 -15.03 12.41 13.47
N TRP A 108 -15.82 13.45 13.29
CA TRP A 108 -15.70 14.70 14.05
C TRP A 108 -15.95 14.49 15.54
N ASP A 109 -17.09 13.91 15.91
CA ASP A 109 -17.46 13.69 17.31
C ASP A 109 -16.49 12.75 18.02
N ILE A 110 -15.99 11.72 17.33
CA ILE A 110 -14.96 10.83 17.86
C ILE A 110 -13.67 11.61 18.18
N SER A 111 -13.31 12.55 17.32
CA SER A 111 -12.09 13.34 17.51
C SER A 111 -12.24 14.33 18.66
N ILE A 112 -13.42 14.94 18.80
CA ILE A 112 -13.76 15.77 19.96
C ILE A 112 -13.81 14.94 21.25
N HIS A 113 -14.35 13.72 21.20
CA HIS A 113 -14.38 12.80 22.33
C HIS A 113 -12.98 12.54 22.91
N PHE A 114 -11.96 12.47 22.06
CA PHE A 114 -10.55 12.32 22.46
C PHE A 114 -9.81 13.66 22.68
N GLY A 115 -10.49 14.81 22.58
CA GLY A 115 -9.87 16.12 22.75
C GLY A 115 -8.87 16.49 21.65
N LEU A 116 -9.01 15.92 20.44
CA LEU A 116 -8.09 16.15 19.33
C LEU A 116 -8.41 17.45 18.60
N SER A 117 -7.37 18.23 18.28
CA SER A 117 -7.49 19.41 17.42
C SER A 117 -7.78 18.99 15.98
N PRO A 118 -8.67 19.69 15.24
CA PRO A 118 -8.94 19.42 13.83
C PRO A 118 -7.70 19.51 12.93
N GLU A 119 -6.65 20.20 13.36
CA GLU A 119 -5.38 20.35 12.63
C GLU A 119 -4.75 19.02 12.24
N ILE A 120 -5.00 17.94 13.00
CA ILE A 120 -4.41 16.63 12.72
C ILE A 120 -4.80 16.09 11.34
N PHE A 121 -5.96 16.48 10.80
CA PHE A 121 -6.46 16.00 9.51
C PHE A 121 -5.80 16.68 8.31
N PHE A 122 -5.27 17.88 8.49
CA PHE A 122 -4.83 18.70 7.36
C PHE A 122 -3.39 18.38 6.93
N ALA A 123 -3.18 18.45 5.62
CA ALA A 123 -1.86 18.58 5.00
C ALA A 123 -1.65 20.05 4.57
N PRO A 124 -0.45 20.64 4.73
CA PRO A 124 -0.17 21.97 4.20
C PRO A 124 -0.28 22.01 2.67
N VAL A 125 -1.06 22.95 2.12
CA VAL A 125 -1.28 23.13 0.68
C VAL A 125 -0.90 24.55 0.28
N ARG A 126 -0.20 24.71 -0.85
CA ARG A 126 0.32 26.02 -1.27
C ARG A 126 -0.62 26.78 -2.22
N MET A 127 -1.68 26.13 -2.70
CA MET A 127 -2.64 26.75 -3.60
C MET A 127 -3.43 27.87 -2.92
N THR A 128 -3.57 29.01 -3.62
CA THR A 128 -4.36 30.15 -3.15
C THR A 128 -5.87 29.91 -3.24
N ARG A 129 -6.32 29.15 -4.25
CA ARG A 129 -7.71 28.75 -4.44
C ARG A 129 -7.82 27.22 -4.43
N ILE A 130 -8.63 26.71 -3.52
CA ILE A 130 -8.90 25.27 -3.35
C ILE A 130 -10.38 25.06 -3.64
N GLY A 131 -10.69 24.25 -4.64
CA GLY A 131 -12.05 23.89 -5.03
C GLY A 131 -12.58 22.68 -4.24
N PRO A 132 -13.82 22.25 -4.52
CA PRO A 132 -14.37 21.01 -3.99
C PRO A 132 -13.47 19.79 -4.31
N PRO A 133 -13.44 18.76 -3.44
CA PRO A 133 -14.17 18.66 -2.18
C PRO A 133 -13.52 19.42 -1.01
N TYR A 134 -12.33 20.00 -1.19
CA TYR A 134 -11.50 20.50 -0.09
C TYR A 134 -11.74 21.97 0.30
N GLY A 135 -12.41 22.74 -0.55
CA GLY A 135 -12.48 24.20 -0.46
C GLY A 135 -13.04 24.72 0.87
N GLN A 136 -14.12 24.11 1.38
CA GLN A 136 -14.74 24.50 2.65
C GLN A 136 -13.80 24.21 3.83
N ALA A 137 -13.28 22.98 3.92
CA ALA A 137 -12.38 22.57 4.98
C ALA A 137 -11.12 23.45 5.05
N TYR A 138 -10.46 23.72 3.92
CA TYR A 138 -9.31 24.62 3.89
C TYR A 138 -9.67 26.09 4.11
N GLY A 139 -10.92 26.48 3.88
CA GLY A 139 -11.46 27.77 4.33
C GLY A 139 -11.40 27.89 5.85
N TYR A 140 -11.84 26.86 6.59
CA TYR A 140 -11.72 26.81 8.04
C TYR A 140 -10.26 26.77 8.50
N TYR A 141 -9.43 25.92 7.87
CA TYR A 141 -8.00 25.82 8.20
C TYR A 141 -7.30 27.18 8.11
N ARG A 142 -7.47 27.91 7.00
CA ARG A 142 -6.87 29.25 6.85
C ARG A 142 -7.34 30.26 7.88
N LYS A 143 -8.57 30.13 8.38
CA LYS A 143 -9.15 31.04 9.36
C LYS A 143 -8.70 30.75 10.79
N TYR A 144 -8.52 29.47 11.15
CA TYR A 144 -8.37 29.05 12.55
C TYR A 144 -7.06 28.31 12.87
N HIS A 145 -6.25 27.93 11.88
CA HIS A 145 -4.98 27.24 12.12
C HIS A 145 -4.06 28.07 13.04
N GLY A 146 -3.48 27.40 14.05
CA GLY A 146 -2.64 28.00 15.08
C GLY A 146 -3.42 28.65 16.23
N GLN A 147 -4.75 28.62 16.20
CA GLN A 147 -5.58 29.12 17.29
C GLN A 147 -5.92 27.99 18.27
N LYS A 148 -5.99 28.32 19.56
CA LYS A 148 -6.36 27.37 20.62
C LYS A 148 -7.81 26.88 20.49
N ASN A 149 -8.68 27.61 19.80
CA ASN A 149 -10.08 27.27 19.64
C ASN A 149 -10.49 27.39 18.17
N TRP A 150 -10.97 26.28 17.61
CA TRP A 150 -11.49 26.21 16.25
C TRP A 150 -12.96 26.70 16.14
N GLY A 151 -13.56 27.13 17.26
CA GLY A 151 -14.89 27.74 17.30
C GLY A 151 -16.01 26.74 16.95
N LYS A 152 -17.03 27.22 16.23
CA LYS A 152 -18.18 26.42 15.76
C LYS A 152 -17.89 25.64 14.46
N VAL A 153 -16.64 25.37 14.14
CA VAL A 153 -16.31 24.55 12.96
C VAL A 153 -16.83 23.14 13.19
N VAL A 154 -17.47 22.58 12.17
CA VAL A 154 -17.86 21.16 12.13
C VAL A 154 -17.45 20.66 10.75
N LEU A 155 -16.53 19.71 10.71
CA LEU A 155 -16.16 19.01 9.48
C LEU A 155 -17.10 17.82 9.32
N SER A 156 -17.59 17.60 8.10
CA SER A 156 -18.36 16.40 7.79
C SER A 156 -17.46 15.16 7.80
N ASP A 157 -18.07 13.97 7.85
CA ASP A 157 -17.32 12.71 7.68
C ASP A 157 -16.57 12.70 6.34
N ASP A 158 -17.21 13.16 5.27
CA ASP A 158 -16.59 13.24 3.94
C ASP A 158 -15.41 14.21 3.92
N ASP A 159 -15.50 15.35 4.61
CA ASP A 159 -14.36 16.27 4.76
C ASP A 159 -13.18 15.56 5.43
N ILE A 160 -13.41 14.87 6.55
CA ILE A 160 -12.36 14.19 7.30
C ILE A 160 -11.75 13.06 6.47
N VAL A 161 -12.58 12.22 5.84
CA VAL A 161 -12.10 11.14 4.95
C VAL A 161 -11.24 11.73 3.83
N ASN A 162 -11.69 12.80 3.17
CA ASN A 162 -10.93 13.42 2.09
C ASN A 162 -9.60 14.01 2.58
N LEU A 163 -9.61 14.76 3.70
CA LEU A 163 -8.42 15.39 4.27
C LEU A 163 -7.38 14.37 4.72
N VAL A 164 -7.80 13.33 5.43
CA VAL A 164 -6.88 12.32 5.96
C VAL A 164 -6.29 11.49 4.83
N ASN A 165 -7.08 11.08 3.83
CA ASN A 165 -6.55 10.32 2.70
C ASN A 165 -5.64 11.18 1.81
N LEU A 166 -5.96 12.46 1.62
CA LEU A 166 -5.07 13.43 0.98
C LEU A 166 -3.70 13.46 1.67
N LYS A 167 -3.70 13.65 2.99
CA LYS A 167 -2.48 13.70 3.80
C LYS A 167 -1.70 12.38 3.72
N PHE A 168 -2.37 11.26 3.97
CA PHE A 168 -1.79 9.93 3.93
C PHE A 168 -1.12 9.62 2.59
N ILE A 169 -1.81 9.81 1.46
CA ILE A 169 -1.27 9.52 0.14
C ILE A 169 -0.13 10.48 -0.21
N SER A 170 -0.29 11.77 0.09
CA SER A 170 0.76 12.77 -0.16
C SER A 170 2.04 12.43 0.58
N GLU A 171 1.95 12.04 1.86
CA GLU A 171 3.12 11.75 2.69
C GLU A 171 3.75 10.39 2.36
N VAL A 172 2.96 9.32 2.22
CA VAL A 172 3.48 7.98 1.84
C VAL A 172 4.20 8.01 0.50
N HIS A 173 3.68 8.81 -0.43
CA HIS A 173 4.25 8.94 -1.76
C HIS A 173 5.17 10.14 -1.93
N GLU A 174 5.43 10.94 -0.89
CA GLU A 174 6.32 12.11 -0.99
C GLU A 174 5.98 13.01 -2.20
N ILE A 175 4.68 13.18 -2.50
CA ILE A 175 4.20 14.04 -3.59
C ILE A 175 3.42 15.22 -3.03
N GLY A 176 3.37 16.31 -3.78
CA GLY A 176 2.56 17.47 -3.41
C GLY A 176 1.07 17.10 -3.26
N PRO A 177 0.38 17.56 -2.20
CA PRO A 177 -1.03 17.27 -1.97
C PRO A 177 -1.92 17.75 -3.12
N GLU A 178 -1.51 18.80 -3.84
CA GLU A 178 -2.21 19.35 -5.01
C GLU A 178 -2.44 18.30 -6.11
N ARG A 179 -1.50 17.35 -6.26
CA ARG A 179 -1.62 16.26 -7.23
C ARG A 179 -2.76 15.31 -6.86
N VAL A 180 -2.80 14.91 -5.59
CA VAL A 180 -3.85 14.04 -5.04
C VAL A 180 -5.20 14.74 -5.11
N MET A 181 -5.24 16.04 -4.77
CA MET A 181 -6.45 16.86 -4.90
C MET A 181 -7.00 16.86 -6.33
N LYS A 182 -6.14 17.04 -7.34
CA LYS A 182 -6.55 17.03 -8.75
C LYS A 182 -7.18 15.69 -9.15
N MET A 183 -6.56 14.57 -8.75
CA MET A 183 -7.10 13.25 -9.06
C MET A 183 -8.43 12.99 -8.34
N ARG A 184 -8.54 13.40 -7.06
CA ARG A 184 -9.78 13.29 -6.30
C ARG A 184 -10.91 14.13 -6.90
N ALA A 185 -10.61 15.37 -7.30
CA ALA A 185 -11.58 16.26 -7.96
C ALA A 185 -12.09 15.72 -9.30
N SER A 186 -11.33 14.83 -9.96
CA SER A 186 -11.78 14.10 -11.17
C SER A 186 -12.72 12.91 -10.89
N GLY A 187 -13.08 12.68 -9.62
CA GLY A 187 -14.00 11.62 -9.21
C GLY A 187 -13.32 10.29 -8.84
N GLN A 188 -11.98 10.21 -8.87
CA GLN A 188 -11.27 8.99 -8.50
C GLN A 188 -11.38 8.69 -7.00
N ARG A 189 -11.38 7.39 -6.67
CA ARG A 189 -11.29 6.88 -5.29
C ARG A 189 -9.85 6.91 -4.79
N PHE A 190 -9.65 7.03 -3.49
CA PHE A 190 -8.29 7.14 -2.93
C PHE A 190 -7.46 5.87 -3.11
N VAL A 191 -8.10 4.69 -3.12
CA VAL A 191 -7.43 3.42 -3.46
C VAL A 191 -6.89 3.45 -4.90
N ASP A 192 -7.66 3.96 -5.86
CA ASP A 192 -7.23 4.06 -7.26
C ASP A 192 -6.15 5.13 -7.46
N ILE A 193 -6.26 6.25 -6.74
CA ILE A 193 -5.26 7.32 -6.74
C ILE A 193 -3.92 6.78 -6.23
N HIS A 194 -3.95 6.08 -5.09
CA HIS A 194 -2.77 5.45 -4.49
C HIS A 194 -2.10 4.48 -5.47
N ASP A 195 -2.88 3.57 -6.06
CA ASP A 195 -2.37 2.57 -7.01
C ASP A 195 -1.73 3.23 -8.24
N THR A 196 -2.41 4.24 -8.81
CA THR A 196 -1.90 4.97 -9.97
C THR A 196 -0.53 5.58 -9.68
N ILE A 197 -0.38 6.27 -8.55
CA ILE A 197 0.90 6.89 -8.16
C ILE A 197 1.98 5.82 -7.90
N GLN A 198 1.62 4.71 -7.26
CA GLN A 198 2.52 3.59 -6.99
C GLN A 198 3.05 2.98 -8.30
N MET A 199 2.17 2.73 -9.27
CA MET A 199 2.52 2.16 -10.58
C MET A 199 3.42 3.09 -11.40
N GLU A 200 3.13 4.39 -11.43
CA GLU A 200 3.98 5.38 -12.11
C GLU A 200 5.40 5.40 -11.54
N LYS A 201 5.53 5.37 -10.21
CA LYS A 201 6.84 5.31 -9.54
C LYS A 201 7.60 4.03 -9.88
N ALA A 202 6.91 2.89 -9.93
CA ALA A 202 7.52 1.62 -10.33
C ALA A 202 8.04 1.68 -11.78
N LYS A 203 7.26 2.27 -12.71
CA LYS A 203 7.67 2.47 -14.11
C LYS A 203 8.84 3.46 -14.25
N GLY A 204 8.82 4.56 -13.50
CA GLY A 204 9.92 5.54 -13.50
C GLY A 204 11.23 5.01 -12.93
N ARG A 205 11.17 3.99 -12.05
CA ARG A 205 12.36 3.29 -11.51
C ARG A 205 12.83 2.12 -12.40
N GLY A 206 11.96 1.58 -13.25
CA GLY A 206 12.26 0.43 -14.13
C GLY A 206 12.50 0.76 -15.61
N GLY A 207 12.47 2.04 -15.99
CA GLY A 207 12.51 2.52 -17.37
C GLY A 207 13.83 3.18 -17.78
N GLN A 208 14.96 2.52 -17.59
CA GLN A 208 16.16 2.79 -18.40
C GLN A 208 16.58 1.48 -19.11
N PRO A 209 16.21 1.27 -20.38
CA PRO A 209 17.02 0.42 -21.25
C PRO A 209 18.34 1.16 -21.41
N GLY A 210 19.44 0.54 -20.93
CA GLY A 210 20.78 1.07 -21.11
C GLY A 210 21.00 1.43 -22.57
N GLU A 211 21.22 2.72 -22.81
CA GLU A 211 21.63 3.26 -24.09
C GLU A 211 22.94 2.54 -24.46
N GLN A 212 22.85 1.56 -25.37
CA GLN A 212 24.01 0.97 -26.00
C GLN A 212 24.73 2.12 -26.71
N LYS A 213 25.81 2.58 -26.08
CA LYS A 213 26.80 3.45 -26.72
C LYS A 213 27.25 2.77 -28.01
N SER A 214 26.67 3.18 -29.13
CA SER A 214 27.20 2.92 -30.45
C SER A 214 28.60 3.53 -30.48
N LYS A 215 29.61 2.65 -30.52
CA LYS A 215 31.00 3.06 -30.76
C LYS A 215 31.05 3.83 -32.08
N PRO A 216 31.72 4.99 -32.14
CA PRO A 216 31.95 5.66 -33.41
C PRO A 216 32.94 4.84 -34.24
N ASP A 217 32.53 4.58 -35.48
CA ASP A 217 33.27 3.87 -36.51
C ASP A 217 34.58 4.62 -36.84
N LYS A 218 35.73 4.02 -36.50
CA LYS A 218 37.04 4.53 -36.91
C LYS A 218 37.29 4.11 -38.35
N ARG A 219 36.84 4.94 -39.30
CA ARG A 219 37.25 4.86 -40.70
C ARG A 219 38.77 4.96 -40.81
N GLY A 220 39.38 3.91 -41.34
CA GLY A 220 40.81 3.78 -41.55
C GLY A 220 41.36 4.82 -42.53
N LYS A 221 42.48 5.41 -42.17
CA LYS A 221 43.30 6.26 -43.04
C LYS A 221 44.21 5.34 -43.86
N GLY A 222 43.74 4.95 -45.05
CA GLY A 222 44.53 4.24 -46.06
C GLY A 222 45.54 5.18 -46.72
N LYS A 223 46.80 4.76 -46.74
CA LYS A 223 47.91 5.34 -47.49
C LYS A 223 47.77 5.10 -49.00
N ASN A 224 48.57 5.88 -49.74
CA ASN A 224 48.92 5.84 -51.18
C ASN A 224 48.20 6.96 -51.96
N LYS A 225 48.90 7.84 -52.68
CA LYS A 225 50.11 7.66 -53.50
C LYS A 225 50.91 8.96 -53.54
#